data_AF-A0A3D3Z6P7-F1
#
_entry.id   AF-A0A3D3Z6P7-F1
#
_cell.length_a   1.000
_cell.length_b   1.000
_cell.length_c   1.000
_cell.angle_alpha   90.00
_cell.angle_beta   90.00
_cell.angle_gamma   90.00
#
_symmetry.space_group_name_H-M   'P 1'
#
loop_
_entity.id
_entity.type
_entity.pdbx_description
1 polymer ?
#
loop_
_entity_poly.entity_id
_entity_poly.type
_entity_poly.pdbx_seq_one_letter_code
_entity_poly.pdbx_strand_id
1 'polypeptide(L)' 'ARFGEDEITGARVLLATAHPAKFPETVESILGQAPDLPRHCADLLDRKEVMVELPADVAAVKAYIRAHIGTPA' A
#
# COMPACT_ATOMS: atom_id res chain seq x y z
N ALA A 1 -3.82 -15.72 15.80
CA ALA A 1 -3.29 -16.91 15.11
C ALA A 1 -2.79 -17.89 16.16
N ARG A 2 -3.54 -18.94 16.47
CA ARG A 2 -3.09 -20.00 17.40
C ARG A 2 -2.67 -21.19 16.55
N PHE A 3 -1.40 -21.28 16.24
CA PHE A 3 -0.78 -22.56 15.92
C PHE A 3 -0.71 -23.33 17.25
N GLY A 4 -1.18 -24.58 17.28
CA GLY A 4 -1.03 -25.43 18.47
C GLY A 4 0.44 -25.45 18.90
N GLU A 5 0.68 -25.32 20.22
CA GLU A 5 2.03 -25.14 20.76
C GLU A 5 2.95 -26.36 20.53
N ASP A 6 2.39 -27.51 20.15
CA ASP A 6 3.08 -28.80 20.21
C ASP A 6 3.55 -29.41 18.87
N GLU A 7 3.47 -28.71 17.73
CA GLU A 7 3.76 -29.35 16.42
C GLU A 7 4.64 -28.54 15.46
N ILE A 8 5.52 -27.66 15.97
CA ILE A 8 6.57 -27.05 15.13
C ILE A 8 7.94 -27.32 15.73
N THR A 9 8.65 -28.29 15.16
CA THR A 9 10.00 -28.71 15.57
C THR A 9 11.13 -28.03 14.79
N GLY A 10 10.81 -27.26 13.75
CA GLY A 10 11.76 -26.56 12.88
C GLY A 10 11.73 -25.03 13.00
N ALA A 11 12.62 -24.34 12.27
CA ALA A 11 12.69 -22.89 12.28
C ALA A 11 11.40 -22.23 11.75
N ARG A 12 10.87 -21.25 12.49
CA ARG A 12 9.71 -20.46 12.08
C ARG A 12 10.17 -19.26 11.25
N VAL A 13 9.55 -19.06 10.11
CA VAL A 13 9.76 -17.90 9.26
C VAL A 13 8.47 -17.09 9.23
N LEU A 14 8.55 -15.82 9.65
CA LEU A 14 7.42 -14.90 9.57
C LEU A 14 7.67 -13.92 8.42
N LEU A 15 6.72 -13.85 7.50
CA LEU A 15 6.75 -12.92 6.37
C LEU A 15 6.18 -11.58 6.81
N ALA A 16 7.04 -10.55 6.90
CA ALA A 16 6.59 -9.17 7.04
C ALA A 16 6.05 -8.69 5.69
N THR A 17 4.74 -8.84 5.46
CA THR A 17 4.11 -8.62 4.15
C THR A 17 3.98 -7.15 3.75
N ALA A 18 4.16 -6.23 4.71
CA ALA A 18 4.07 -4.80 4.48
C ALA A 18 4.91 -4.01 5.52
N HIS A 19 5.33 -2.80 5.12
CA HIS A 19 5.98 -1.85 6.03
C HIS A 19 4.94 -1.21 6.98
N PRO A 20 5.25 -0.97 8.27
CA PRO A 20 4.34 -0.39 9.26
C PRO A 20 3.69 0.94 8.83
N ALA A 21 4.45 1.79 8.12
CA ALA A 21 3.96 3.08 7.59
C ALA A 21 2.77 2.97 6.62
N LYS A 22 2.40 1.77 6.15
CA LYS A 22 1.15 1.57 5.41
C LYS A 22 -0.09 1.58 6.30
N PHE A 23 0.07 1.39 7.62
CA PHE A 23 -1.02 1.32 8.60
C PHE A 23 -0.69 2.19 9.84
N PRO A 24 -0.41 3.49 9.65
CA PRO A 24 0.15 4.33 10.71
C PRO A 24 -0.75 4.42 11.95
N GLU A 25 -2.05 4.59 11.77
CA GLU A 25 -3.03 4.70 12.87
C GLU A 25 -3.07 3.44 13.75
N THR A 26 -3.13 2.26 13.13
CA THR A 26 -3.11 0.98 13.84
C THR A 26 -1.82 0.82 14.63
N VAL A 27 -0.68 1.13 14.02
CA VAL A 27 0.63 1.02 14.67
C VAL A 27 0.74 2.00 15.85
N GLU A 28 0.31 3.25 15.66
CA GLU A 28 0.31 4.27 16.70
C GLU A 28 -0.61 3.92 17.88
N SER A 29 -1.81 3.40 17.62
CA SER A 29 -2.73 2.98 18.68
C SER A 29 -2.16 1.88 19.59
N ILE A 30 -1.25 1.06 19.08
CA ILE A 30 -0.64 -0.07 19.82
C ILE A 30 0.68 0.35 20.47
N LEU A 31 1.50 1.13 19.77
CA LEU A 31 2.87 1.47 20.20
C LEU A 31 3.00 2.86 20.82
N GLY A 32 1.97 3.70 20.73
CA GLY A 32 1.97 5.09 21.21
C GLY A 32 2.76 6.06 20.34
N GLN A 33 3.27 5.63 19.18
CA GLN A 33 3.97 6.47 18.23
C GLN A 33 3.70 6.02 16.79
N ALA A 34 3.56 6.98 15.88
CA ALA A 34 3.44 6.70 14.46
C ALA A 34 4.76 6.18 13.88
N PRO A 35 4.71 5.22 12.94
CA PRO A 35 5.90 4.73 12.24
C PRO A 35 6.41 5.74 11.21
N ASP A 36 7.73 5.91 11.14
CA ASP A 36 8.37 6.73 10.11
C ASP A 36 8.20 6.13 8.70
N LEU A 37 8.21 6.99 7.68
CA LEU A 37 8.33 6.56 6.29
C LEU A 37 9.72 5.95 6.03
N PRO A 38 9.82 4.90 5.19
CA PRO A 38 11.11 4.42 4.71
C PRO A 38 11.91 5.54 4.06
N ARG A 39 13.24 5.54 4.22
CA ARG A 39 14.14 6.61 3.71
C ARG A 39 13.91 6.97 2.24
N HIS A 40 13.63 6.00 1.37
CA HIS A 40 13.40 6.22 -0.06
C HIS A 40 12.01 6.81 -0.40
N CYS A 41 11.14 6.90 0.61
CA CYS A 41 9.80 7.49 0.55
C CYS A 41 9.65 8.67 1.51
N ALA A 42 10.73 9.23 2.05
CA ALA A 42 10.67 10.24 3.12
C ALA A 42 9.89 11.50 2.71
N ASP A 43 9.96 11.89 1.44
CA ASP A 43 9.27 13.04 0.84
C ASP A 43 7.93 12.66 0.19
N LEU A 44 7.49 11.40 0.27
CA LEU A 44 6.37 10.89 -0.52
C LEU A 44 5.08 11.69 -0.30
N LEU A 45 4.81 12.10 0.94
CA LEU A 45 3.60 12.86 1.31
C LEU A 45 3.66 14.34 0.89
N ASP A 46 4.85 14.86 0.58
CA ASP A 46 5.04 16.24 0.13
C ASP A 46 4.91 16.39 -1.40
N ARG A 47 4.90 15.28 -2.13
CA ARG A 47 4.82 15.28 -3.60
C ARG A 47 3.41 15.63 -4.05
N LYS A 48 3.31 16.40 -5.15
CA LYS A 48 2.04 16.70 -5.79
C LYS A 48 1.38 15.41 -6.30
N GLU A 49 0.17 15.13 -5.83
CA GLU A 49 -0.67 14.08 -6.38
C GLU A 49 -1.18 14.45 -7.78
N VAL A 50 -1.17 13.49 -8.69
CA VAL A 50 -1.71 13.61 -10.05
C VAL A 50 -2.69 12.47 -10.27
N MET A 51 -3.97 12.79 -10.25
CA MET A 51 -5.07 11.85 -10.43
C MET A 51 -6.20 12.48 -11.24
N VAL A 52 -7.00 11.65 -11.89
CA VAL A 52 -8.25 12.07 -12.54
C VAL A 52 -9.39 11.26 -11.94
N GLU A 53 -10.37 11.98 -11.40
CA GLU A 53 -11.58 11.38 -10.85
C GLU A 53 -12.53 10.99 -11.99
N LEU A 54 -13.02 9.75 -11.96
CA LEU A 54 -13.94 9.21 -12.94
C LEU A 54 -15.14 8.57 -12.21
N PRO A 55 -16.35 8.60 -12.81
CA PRO A 55 -17.47 7.86 -12.27
C PRO A 55 -17.13 6.35 -12.24
N ALA A 56 -17.77 5.61 -11.33
CA ALA A 56 -17.70 4.15 -11.26
C ALA A 56 -18.46 3.49 -12.43
N ASP A 57 -18.07 3.83 -13.65
CA ASP A 57 -18.65 3.39 -14.91
C ASP A 57 -17.57 2.88 -15.86
N VAL A 58 -17.80 1.69 -16.41
CA VAL A 58 -16.82 1.02 -17.26
C VAL A 58 -16.60 1.74 -18.59
N ALA A 59 -17.63 2.42 -19.12
CA ALA A 59 -17.51 3.13 -20.38
C ALA A 59 -16.66 4.39 -20.23
N ALA A 60 -16.86 5.14 -19.14
CA ALA A 60 -16.07 6.33 -18.78
C ALA A 60 -14.59 6.01 -18.62
N VAL A 61 -14.26 4.95 -17.85
CA VAL A 61 -12.86 4.51 -17.67
C VAL A 61 -12.21 4.10 -19.00
N LYS A 62 -12.92 3.32 -19.82
CA LYS A 62 -12.42 2.91 -21.15
C LYS A 62 -12.20 4.10 -22.07
N ALA A 63 -13.11 5.07 -22.07
CA ALA A 63 -12.98 6.28 -22.88
C ALA A 63 -11.77 7.11 -22.46
N TYR A 64 -11.58 7.30 -21.15
CA TYR A 64 -10.42 8.02 -20.62
C TYR A 64 -9.10 7.36 -21.02
N ILE A 65 -8.97 6.03 -20.86
CA ILE A 65 -7.77 5.30 -21.28
C ILE A 65 -7.49 5.51 -22.77
N ARG A 66 -8.48 5.33 -23.64
CA ARG A 66 -8.29 5.48 -25.10
C ARG A 66 -7.85 6.89 -25.50
N ALA A 67 -8.30 7.92 -24.79
CA ALA A 67 -7.92 9.30 -25.05
C ALA A 67 -6.48 9.64 -24.60
N HIS A 68 -5.87 8.82 -23.73
CA HIS A 68 -4.58 9.11 -23.09
C HIS A 68 -3.47 8.10 -23.40
N ILE A 69 -3.77 7.03 -24.15
CA ILE A 69 -2.75 6.20 -24.77
C ILE A 69 -2.37 6.86 -26.09
N GLY A 70 -1.10 7.31 -26.21
CA GLY A 70 -0.62 7.95 -27.42
C GLY A 70 -0.85 7.06 -28.66
N THR A 71 -1.29 7.65 -29.76
CA THR A 71 -1.22 6.96 -31.07
C THR A 71 0.25 6.62 -31.31
N PRO A 72 0.59 5.37 -31.67
CA PRO A 72 1.97 5.07 -32.07
C PRO A 72 2.35 6.00 -33.23
N ALA A 73 3.55 6.58 -33.13
CA ALA A 73 4.15 7.36 -34.21
C ALA A 73 4.31 6.51 -35.48
#